data_AF-Q9WVP0-F1
#
_entry.id   AF-Q9WVP0-F1
#
_cell.length_a   1.000
_cell.length_b   1.000
_cell.length_c   1.000
_cell.angle_alpha   90.00
_cell.angle_beta   90.00
_cell.angle_gamma   90.00
#
_symmetry.space_group_name_H-M   'P 1'
#
loop_
_entity.id
_entity.type
_entity.pdbx_description
1 polymer ?
#
loop_
_entity_poly.entity_id
_entity_poly.type
_entity_poly.pdbx_seq_one_letter_code
_entity_poly.pdbx_strand_id
1 'polypeptide(L)'
;GGGEVDTEAFDITALRNPAAAEEFTYRRDIRPEVKLTPRHQTLSTLESIDVQEFIKQRLAEADLDPSVPPYDSLQTYAYEGQRSEAGSISSLDSATTQSDQDYHYLGDWGSRF
;
A
#
# COMPACT_ATOMS: atom_id res chain seq x y z
N GLY A 1 17.36 0.27 -13.19
CA GLY A 1 16.91 -0.82 -12.30
C GLY A 1 15.48 -1.08 -12.65
N GLY A 2 15.18 -2.25 -13.22
CA GLY A 2 13.85 -2.60 -13.70
C GLY A 2 13.26 -3.67 -12.78
N GLY A 3 12.26 -3.29 -12.00
CA GLY A 3 11.44 -4.19 -11.19
C GLY A 3 9.98 -4.25 -11.67
N GLU A 4 9.67 -3.60 -12.79
CA GLU A 4 8.31 -3.46 -13.34
C GLU A 4 7.87 -4.65 -14.21
N VAL A 5 8.81 -5.50 -14.66
CA VAL A 5 8.48 -6.68 -15.49
C VAL A 5 7.91 -7.86 -14.71
N ASP A 6 8.05 -7.86 -13.37
CA ASP A 6 7.70 -9.02 -12.54
C ASP A 6 6.34 -8.86 -11.83
N THR A 7 5.53 -7.85 -12.18
CA THR A 7 4.27 -7.55 -11.49
C THR A 7 3.28 -8.72 -11.50
N GLU A 8 3.35 -9.59 -12.50
CA GLU A 8 2.54 -10.83 -12.59
C GLU A 8 3.32 -12.12 -12.33
N ALA A 9 4.64 -12.02 -12.08
CA ALA A 9 5.49 -13.18 -11.85
C ALA A 9 5.32 -13.79 -10.45
N PHE A 10 4.77 -13.02 -9.50
CA PHE A 10 4.59 -13.44 -8.11
C PHE A 10 3.12 -13.56 -7.74
N ASP A 11 2.74 -14.74 -7.24
CA ASP A 11 1.40 -14.98 -6.70
C ASP A 11 1.26 -14.35 -5.31
N ILE A 12 0.87 -13.09 -5.27
CA ILE A 12 0.63 -12.33 -4.03
C ILE A 12 -0.51 -12.88 -3.18
N THR A 13 -1.33 -13.81 -3.70
CA THR A 13 -2.39 -14.45 -2.91
C THR A 13 -1.81 -15.36 -1.82
N ALA A 14 -0.59 -15.87 -2.00
CA ALA A 14 0.11 -16.67 -1.01
C ALA A 14 0.45 -15.88 0.28
N LEU A 15 0.53 -14.55 0.19
CA LEU A 15 0.75 -13.67 1.36
C LEU A 15 -0.54 -13.36 2.12
N ARG A 16 -1.70 -13.76 1.59
CA ARG A 16 -2.99 -13.45 2.18
C ARG A 16 -3.26 -14.36 3.37
N ASN A 17 -3.82 -13.80 4.43
CA ASN A 17 -4.33 -14.61 5.52
C ASN A 17 -5.48 -15.50 4.99
N PRO A 18 -5.42 -16.83 5.12
CA PRO A 18 -6.48 -17.73 4.65
C PRO A 18 -7.83 -17.45 5.32
N ALA A 19 -7.85 -16.95 6.56
CA ALA A 19 -9.08 -16.52 7.23
C ALA A 19 -9.70 -15.27 6.60
N ALA A 20 -8.93 -14.51 5.83
CA ALA A 20 -9.35 -13.32 5.09
C ALA A 20 -9.62 -13.62 3.61
N ALA A 21 -9.52 -14.88 3.16
CA ALA A 21 -9.52 -15.28 1.75
C ALA A 21 -10.84 -15.00 1.00
N GLU A 22 -11.94 -14.80 1.72
CA GLU A 22 -13.23 -14.48 1.10
C GLU A 22 -13.46 -12.97 0.90
N GLU A 23 -12.70 -12.10 1.57
CA GLU A 23 -12.89 -10.64 1.50
C GLU A 23 -12.28 -10.06 0.22
N PHE A 24 -13.08 -10.08 -0.86
CA PHE A 24 -12.94 -9.39 -2.14
C PHE A 24 -11.53 -9.00 -2.61
N THR A 25 -11.03 -9.74 -3.60
CA THR A 25 -9.85 -9.34 -4.38
C THR A 25 -10.17 -8.18 -5.32
N TYR A 26 -10.16 -6.95 -4.81
CA TYR A 26 -10.24 -5.76 -5.66
C TYR A 26 -8.85 -5.40 -6.20
N ARG A 27 -8.32 -6.21 -7.13
CA ARG A 27 -7.24 -5.77 -8.02
C ARG A 27 -7.86 -4.77 -8.99
N ARG A 28 -7.30 -3.58 -9.08
CA ARG A 28 -7.82 -2.50 -9.94
C ARG A 28 -6.70 -1.90 -10.76
N ASP A 29 -6.87 -1.91 -12.07
CA ASP A 29 -5.94 -1.25 -12.99
C ASP A 29 -6.07 0.28 -12.88
N ILE A 30 -4.93 0.94 -12.80
CA ILE A 30 -4.79 2.38 -12.67
C ILE A 30 -4.29 2.92 -14.01
N ARG A 31 -5.18 3.60 -14.71
CA ARG A 31 -4.79 4.32 -15.92
C ARG A 31 -3.88 5.48 -15.52
N PRO A 32 -2.73 5.65 -16.20
CA PRO A 32 -1.84 6.77 -15.91
C PRO A 32 -2.59 8.08 -16.12
N GLU A 33 -2.43 9.02 -15.19
CA GLU A 33 -2.99 10.36 -15.30
C GLU A 33 -2.12 11.19 -16.25
N VAL A 34 -2.24 10.90 -17.55
CA VAL A 34 -1.51 11.61 -18.59
C VAL A 34 -2.17 12.98 -18.74
N LYS A 35 -1.53 14.03 -18.23
CA LYS A 35 -1.89 15.40 -18.56
C LYS A 35 -1.68 15.57 -20.06
N LEU A 36 -2.76 15.43 -20.82
CA LEU A 36 -2.77 15.66 -22.26
C LEU A 36 -2.37 17.12 -22.49
N THR A 37 -1.10 17.36 -22.74
CA THR A 37 -0.70 18.61 -23.36
C THR A 37 -1.41 18.67 -24.71
N PRO A 38 -1.99 19.82 -25.10
CA PRO A 38 -2.64 19.93 -26.40
C PRO A 38 -1.61 19.55 -27.46
N ARG A 39 -1.74 18.34 -28.02
CA ARG A 39 -0.92 17.90 -29.13
C ARG A 39 -1.28 18.83 -30.27
N HIS A 40 -0.37 19.74 -30.59
CA HIS A 40 -0.48 20.55 -31.79
C HIS A 40 -0.59 19.57 -32.96
N GLN A 41 -1.81 19.40 -33.46
CA GLN A 41 -2.01 18.83 -34.78
C GLN A 41 -1.31 19.82 -35.70
N THR A 42 -0.09 19.49 -36.11
CA THR A 42 0.49 20.13 -37.27
C THR A 42 -0.37 19.65 -38.42
N LEU A 43 -1.46 20.39 -38.69
CA LEU A 43 -2.18 20.34 -39.94
C LEU A 43 -1.18 20.81 -40.99
N SER A 44 -0.30 19.91 -41.40
CA SER A 44 0.54 20.12 -42.56
C SER A 44 -0.40 20.36 -43.71
N THR A 45 -0.26 21.52 -44.32
CA THR A 45 -1.07 22.00 -45.44
C THR A 45 -1.21 20.87 -46.47
N LEU A 46 -2.45 20.50 -46.77
CA LEU A 46 -2.89 19.32 -47.54
C LEU A 46 -2.32 19.18 -48.97
N GLU A 47 -1.40 20.05 -49.40
CA GLU A 47 -0.98 20.16 -50.80
C GLU A 47 0.23 19.29 -51.20
N SER A 48 0.99 18.68 -50.27
CA SER A 48 2.04 17.70 -50.64
C SER A 48 2.49 16.80 -49.48
N ILE A 49 1.57 16.08 -48.83
CA ILE A 49 1.94 15.15 -47.75
C ILE A 49 2.52 13.87 -48.37
N ASP A 50 3.80 13.61 -48.08
CA ASP A 50 4.36 12.27 -48.25
C ASP A 50 3.67 11.33 -47.23
N VAL A 51 2.74 10.53 -47.73
CA VAL A 51 1.92 9.61 -46.93
C VAL A 51 2.82 8.62 -46.17
N GLN A 52 3.97 8.24 -46.75
CA GLN A 52 4.88 7.31 -46.11
C GLN A 52 5.49 7.92 -44.83
N GLU A 53 5.98 9.15 -44.91
CA GLU A 53 6.52 9.87 -43.74
C GLU A 53 5.43 10.19 -42.71
N PHE A 54 4.23 10.55 -43.16
CA PHE A 54 3.09 10.75 -42.27
C PHE A 54 2.77 9.48 -41.46
N ILE A 55 2.69 8.32 -42.11
CA ILE A 55 2.41 7.05 -41.43
C ILE A 55 3.54 6.71 -40.46
N LYS A 56 4.82 6.87 -40.87
CA LYS A 56 5.97 6.62 -39.98
C LYS A 56 5.92 7.51 -38.73
N GLN A 57 5.62 8.79 -38.90
CA GLN A 57 5.50 9.72 -37.79
C GLN A 57 4.37 9.30 -36.84
N ARG A 58 3.17 9.01 -37.37
CA ARG A 58 2.02 8.59 -36.57
C ARG A 58 2.24 7.25 -35.86
N LEU A 59 2.96 6.33 -36.50
CA LEU A 59 3.35 5.05 -35.89
C LEU A 59 4.31 5.28 -34.72
N ALA A 60 5.39 6.04 -34.92
CA ALA A 60 6.32 6.37 -33.86
C ALA A 60 5.64 7.11 -32.68
N GLU A 61 4.68 7.98 -32.98
CA GLU A 61 3.86 8.66 -31.97
C GLU A 61 2.95 7.72 -31.17
N ALA A 62 2.49 6.62 -31.79
CA ALA A 62 1.63 5.62 -31.16
C ALA A 62 2.46 4.61 -30.34
N ASP A 63 3.63 4.20 -30.83
CA ASP A 63 4.54 3.28 -30.14
C ASP A 63 5.10 3.88 -28.84
N LEU A 64 5.14 5.22 -28.75
CA LEU A 64 5.61 5.96 -27.58
C LEU A 64 4.48 6.42 -26.65
N ASP A 65 3.23 5.99 -26.88
CA ASP A 65 2.09 6.38 -26.06
C ASP A 65 2.09 5.63 -24.71
N PRO A 66 2.32 6.31 -23.56
CA PRO A 66 2.34 5.65 -22.26
C PRO A 66 0.93 5.35 -21.72
N SER A 67 -0.13 5.77 -22.41
CA SER A 67 -1.52 5.51 -22.00
C SER A 67 -2.05 4.17 -22.49
N VAL A 68 -1.24 3.43 -23.25
CA VAL A 68 -1.57 2.06 -23.68
C VAL A 68 -1.19 1.05 -22.59
N PRO A 69 -1.92 -0.07 -22.46
CA PRO A 69 -1.60 -1.13 -21.49
C PRO A 69 -0.21 -1.77 -21.72
N PRO A 70 0.39 -2.42 -20.71
CA PRO A 70 -0.19 -2.76 -19.40
C PRO A 70 -0.28 -1.56 -18.45
N TYR A 71 -1.33 -1.54 -17.62
CA TYR A 71 -1.49 -0.54 -16.58
C TYR A 71 -0.94 -1.04 -15.25
N ASP A 72 -0.54 -0.10 -14.40
CA ASP A 72 -0.26 -0.40 -12.99
C ASP A 72 -1.53 -0.93 -12.32
N SER A 73 -1.39 -1.80 -11.32
CA SER A 73 -2.55 -2.31 -10.59
C SER A 73 -2.41 -2.08 -9.09
N LEU A 74 -3.51 -1.69 -8.43
CA LEU A 74 -3.59 -1.58 -6.98
C LEU A 74 -4.32 -2.79 -6.40
N GLN A 75 -3.76 -3.32 -5.32
CA GLN A 75 -4.38 -4.32 -4.47
C GLN A 75 -4.62 -3.71 -3.09
N THR A 76 -5.87 -3.73 -2.64
CA THR A 76 -6.22 -3.20 -1.30
C THR A 76 -6.31 -4.35 -0.30
N TYR A 77 -5.65 -4.20 0.85
CA TYR A 77 -5.69 -5.15 1.95
C TYR A 77 -6.26 -4.44 3.18
N ALA A 78 -7.28 -5.02 3.80
CA ALA A 78 -7.98 -4.44 4.95
C ALA A 78 -8.22 -5.44 6.09
N TYR A 79 -7.57 -6.61 6.03
CA TYR A 79 -7.72 -7.61 7.07
C TYR A 79 -7.07 -7.15 8.38
N GLU A 80 -7.90 -6.86 9.38
CA GLU A 80 -7.49 -6.35 10.69
C GLU A 80 -6.90 -7.44 11.60
N GLY A 81 -7.16 -8.71 11.30
CA GLY A 81 -6.93 -9.79 12.24
C GLY A 81 -8.22 -10.25 12.92
N GLN A 82 -8.13 -11.35 13.64
CA GLN A 82 -9.20 -11.79 14.53
C GLN A 82 -8.99 -11.15 15.90
N ARG A 83 -10.09 -10.84 16.59
CA ARG A 83 -10.05 -10.28 17.95
C ARG A 83 -9.68 -11.35 18.96
N SER A 84 -8.45 -11.81 18.89
CA SER A 84 -7.87 -12.73 19.87
C SER A 84 -7.81 -12.03 21.22
N GLU A 85 -8.09 -12.77 22.28
CA GLU A 85 -7.89 -12.26 23.63
C GLU A 85 -6.40 -11.97 23.80
N ALA A 86 -6.07 -10.73 24.18
CA ALA A 86 -4.76 -10.43 24.70
C ALA A 86 -4.63 -11.26 25.99
N GLY A 87 -3.71 -12.22 26.02
CA GLY A 87 -3.50 -13.07 27.18
C GLY A 87 -3.24 -12.25 28.45
N SER A 88 -3.11 -12.92 29.59
CA SER A 88 -2.91 -12.23 30.87
C SER A 88 -1.65 -11.37 30.86
N ILE A 89 -1.80 -10.07 31.15
CA ILE A 89 -0.68 -9.17 31.47
C ILE A 89 -0.34 -9.30 32.96
N SER A 90 0.93 -9.14 33.32
CA SER A 90 1.34 -9.16 34.73
C SER A 90 0.67 -8.03 35.51
N SER A 91 0.22 -8.32 36.73
CA SER A 91 -0.26 -7.29 37.65
C SER A 91 0.84 -6.29 37.96
N LEU A 92 0.49 -5.00 38.05
CA LEU A 92 1.44 -3.93 38.40
C LEU A 92 2.12 -4.19 39.77
N ASP A 93 1.39 -4.81 40.70
CA ASP A 93 1.86 -5.14 42.03
C ASP A 93 2.96 -6.23 42.04
N SER A 94 3.17 -6.95 40.93
CA SER A 94 4.26 -7.91 40.83
C SER A 94 5.64 -7.26 40.68
N ALA A 95 5.71 -5.97 40.30
CA ALA A 95 6.97 -5.23 40.18
C ALA A 95 7.33 -4.45 41.46
N THR A 96 6.33 -4.10 42.27
CA THR A 96 6.58 -3.59 43.62
C THR A 96 6.97 -4.78 44.48
N THR A 97 8.23 -4.83 44.91
CA THR A 97 8.68 -5.75 45.96
C THR A 97 7.60 -5.80 47.03
N GLN A 98 7.07 -6.99 47.29
CA GLN A 98 6.18 -7.27 48.42
C GLN A 98 6.91 -6.76 49.67
N SER A 99 6.66 -5.50 50.03
CA SER A 99 7.26 -4.91 51.21
C SER A 99 6.62 -5.64 52.36
N ASP A 100 7.41 -6.41 53.09
CA ASP A 100 6.99 -6.98 54.36
C ASP A 100 6.29 -5.87 55.15
N GLN A 101 5.03 -6.12 55.51
CA GLN A 101 4.13 -5.17 56.15
C GLN A 101 4.54 -4.94 57.61
N ASP A 102 5.80 -4.55 57.83
CA ASP A 102 6.38 -4.30 59.14
C ASP A 102 6.11 -2.84 59.52
N TYR A 103 4.95 -2.61 60.12
CA TYR A 103 4.50 -1.29 60.59
C TYR A 103 5.14 -0.83 61.90
N HIS A 104 6.26 -1.44 62.31
CA HIS A 104 6.95 -1.09 63.57
C HIS A 104 7.38 0.38 63.64
N TYR A 105 7.64 1.02 62.49
CA TYR A 105 7.98 2.44 62.39
C TYR A 105 6.82 3.39 62.75
N LEU A 106 5.56 2.91 62.80
CA LEU A 106 4.43 3.75 63.22
C LEU A 106 4.53 4.14 64.70
N GLY A 107 5.12 3.28 65.54
CA GLY A 107 5.30 3.56 66.97
C GLY A 107 6.16 4.80 67.25
N ASP A 108 7.04 5.16 66.31
CA ASP A 108 7.92 6.31 66.42
C ASP A 108 7.29 7.61 65.88
N TRP A 109 6.10 7.57 65.26
CA TRP A 109 5.43 8.74 64.66
C TRP A 109 4.61 9.57 65.67
N GLY A 110 4.56 9.12 66.92
CA GLY A 110 3.95 9.84 68.04
C GLY A 110 2.48 9.48 68.27
N SER A 111 1.92 9.95 69.40
CA SER A 111 0.68 9.46 70.03
C SER A 111 -0.63 9.49 69.22
N ARG A 112 -0.61 10.00 67.99
CA ARG A 112 -1.74 9.95 67.06
C ARG A 112 -1.67 8.76 66.09
N PHE A 113 -0.56 8.04 66.07
CA PHE A 113 -0.32 6.84 65.29
C PHE A 113 -0.02 5.67 66.23
#